data_AF-A0A6G7WIN0-F1
#
_entry.id   AF-A0A6G7WIN0-F1
#
_cell.length_a   1.000
_cell.length_b   1.000
_cell.length_c   1.000
_cell.angle_alpha   90.00
_cell.angle_beta   90.00
_cell.angle_gamma   90.00
#
_symmetry.space_group_name_H-M   'P 1'
#
loop_
_entity.id
_entity.type
_entity.pdbx_description
1 polymer ?
#
loop_
_entity_poly.entity_id
_entity_poly.type
_entity_poly.pdbx_seq_one_letter_code
_entity_poly.pdbx_strand_id
1 'polypeptide(L)'
;MRIEKPQNISENEQGSALVYTLMVLLLLSLLGMSVGMVTVGSYRLASETQDSTSAYYIAEAGAETIYRNIESQVSKVYESSSTKNAYVSAINTLVRSVDDKIVENFQNQKNSQPEAHVKIEQTGEMKYIIISTGKVSGNERVVKKEFNINWIEKSKAINLPSTPPNAAIVARNKLSLTNGTLNGTAYIDSKAKNAIFLKGGQGGYAGTIVYPLGVKQEDILDKSQIYEPYPKLISREEKFYWNNYEDLLNAIKKDFNQPVTINKNTFERLPEEYFEKDQYNKYQVVTSDGSVLVNNWMFSHYDIKVNNNKYIPKLILDSDKSTNITFSSGAESLVIDEISIGSGSKVFLKGSGNINIYLNKLTIQPAGSLDIEVDGHVTIRVDDLKVLSSKINIKNSNNVTIVVNKSLEFNNESMINNPGSSKQLLFVYRGSTPNFSELTYMNANVFSINNSDALTIKNSSINGIFVTDSKSVSYSGGNASRESNLIMIAPAADITLGEGYYINGTLIGNKVTLSGGGNLMSKIIDSAGFYFDGGAENEAIDLITSTPIIEPN
;
A
#
# COMPACT_ATOMS: atom_id res chain seq x y z
N MET A 1 23.71 -114.50 52.04
CA MET A 1 23.45 -114.02 50.66
C MET A 1 22.02 -114.45 50.33
N ARG A 2 21.07 -113.58 49.98
CA ARG A 2 21.15 -112.45 49.05
C ARG A 2 19.98 -111.51 49.36
N ILE A 3 20.30 -110.22 49.46
CA ILE A 3 19.38 -109.08 49.58
C ILE A 3 18.88 -108.75 48.18
N GLU A 4 17.58 -108.43 48.01
CA GLU A 4 16.99 -107.58 46.96
C GLU A 4 15.46 -107.63 47.07
N LYS A 5 14.64 -106.60 46.89
CA LYS A 5 14.70 -105.11 46.85
C LYS A 5 13.21 -104.68 46.82
N PRO A 6 12.80 -103.49 47.31
CA PRO A 6 11.39 -103.11 47.38
C PRO A 6 10.86 -102.81 45.98
N GLN A 7 9.71 -103.39 45.60
CA GLN A 7 9.02 -103.04 44.36
C GLN A 7 8.30 -101.70 44.52
N ASN A 8 8.78 -100.73 43.74
CA ASN A 8 8.17 -99.42 43.50
C ASN A 8 6.71 -99.56 43.03
N ILE A 9 5.82 -98.83 43.69
CA ILE A 9 4.52 -98.46 43.17
C ILE A 9 4.78 -97.41 42.09
N SER A 10 4.75 -97.78 40.80
CA SER A 10 4.69 -96.79 39.72
C SER A 10 3.24 -96.38 39.55
N GLU A 11 2.90 -95.17 39.98
CA GLU A 11 1.59 -94.59 39.72
C GLU A 11 1.37 -94.45 38.21
N ASN A 12 0.21 -94.90 37.75
CA ASN A 12 -0.18 -94.95 36.36
C ASN A 12 -0.62 -93.55 35.89
N GLU A 13 0.32 -92.73 35.44
CA GLU A 13 0.11 -91.37 34.89
C GLU A 13 -0.53 -91.35 33.47
N GLN A 14 -1.01 -92.48 32.93
CA GLN A 14 -1.59 -92.52 31.57
C GLN A 14 -2.95 -91.80 31.43
N GLY A 15 -3.56 -91.36 32.54
CA GLY A 15 -4.78 -90.54 32.55
C GLY A 15 -4.54 -89.03 32.63
N SER A 16 -3.35 -88.56 33.01
CA SER A 16 -3.08 -87.14 33.27
C SER A 16 -2.78 -86.34 31.99
N ALA A 17 -2.22 -86.98 30.95
CA ALA A 17 -1.93 -86.33 29.67
C ALA A 17 -3.17 -85.76 28.96
N LEU A 18 -4.30 -86.47 28.98
CA LEU A 18 -5.56 -85.99 28.42
C LEU A 18 -6.11 -84.79 29.21
N VAL A 19 -5.97 -84.82 30.54
CA VAL A 19 -6.40 -83.71 31.41
C VAL A 19 -5.51 -82.48 31.19
N TYR A 20 -4.19 -82.64 31.07
CA TYR A 20 -3.26 -81.54 30.78
C TYR A 20 -3.51 -80.92 29.40
N THR A 21 -3.73 -81.73 28.36
CA THR A 21 -4.06 -81.21 27.02
C THR A 21 -5.39 -80.47 26.99
N LEU A 22 -6.42 -80.98 27.68
CA LEU A 22 -7.70 -80.28 27.84
C LEU A 22 -7.54 -78.97 28.63
N MET A 23 -6.73 -78.96 29.69
CA MET A 23 -6.42 -77.75 30.45
C MET A 23 -5.70 -76.71 29.58
N VAL A 24 -4.70 -77.12 28.80
CA VAL A 24 -3.97 -76.24 27.88
C VAL A 24 -4.89 -75.68 26.79
N LEU A 25 -5.77 -76.50 26.20
CA LEU A 25 -6.74 -76.04 25.20
C LEU A 25 -7.77 -75.07 25.81
N LEU A 26 -8.21 -75.30 27.04
CA LEU A 26 -9.12 -74.40 27.75
C LEU A 26 -8.44 -73.06 28.06
N LEU A 27 -7.18 -73.09 28.50
CA LEU A 27 -6.37 -71.89 28.71
C LEU A 27 -6.15 -71.10 27.42
N LEU A 28 -5.81 -71.78 26.31
CA LEU A 28 -5.63 -71.14 25.00
C LEU A 28 -6.94 -70.56 24.46
N SER A 29 -8.07 -71.23 24.70
CA SER A 29 -9.39 -70.72 24.30
C SER A 29 -9.77 -69.48 25.11
N LEU A 30 -9.51 -69.47 26.42
CA LEU A 30 -9.72 -68.31 27.28
C LEU A 30 -8.84 -67.13 26.86
N LEU A 31 -7.57 -67.40 26.52
CA LEU A 31 -6.64 -66.40 26.01
C LEU A 31 -7.10 -65.84 24.66
N GLY A 32 -7.47 -66.72 23.73
CA GLY A 32 -7.95 -66.35 22.39
C GLY A 32 -9.21 -65.50 22.45
N MET A 33 -10.15 -65.84 23.34
CA MET A 33 -11.37 -65.06 23.57
C MET A 33 -11.07 -63.68 24.18
N SER A 34 -10.13 -63.62 25.13
CA SER A 34 -9.71 -62.37 25.76
C SER A 34 -9.05 -61.43 24.76
N VAL A 35 -8.13 -61.93 23.93
CA VAL A 35 -7.49 -61.14 22.86
C VAL A 35 -8.52 -60.70 21.82
N GLY A 36 -9.43 -61.59 21.41
CA GLY A 36 -10.50 -61.26 20.47
C GLY A 36 -11.40 -60.12 20.96
N MET A 37 -11.79 -60.14 22.24
CA MET A 37 -12.58 -59.04 22.84
C MET A 37 -11.82 -57.72 22.87
N VAL A 38 -10.53 -57.73 23.25
CA VAL A 38 -9.69 -56.53 23.24
C VAL A 38 -9.53 -55.98 21.82
N THR A 39 -9.32 -56.83 20.81
CA THR A 39 -9.19 -56.39 19.42
C THR A 39 -10.47 -55.74 18.89
N VAL A 40 -11.64 -56.32 19.16
CA VAL A 40 -12.94 -55.73 18.75
C VAL A 40 -13.19 -54.40 19.48
N GLY A 41 -12.86 -54.33 20.78
CA GLY A 41 -12.94 -53.10 21.56
C GLY A 41 -12.03 -52.00 20.99
N SER A 42 -10.77 -52.32 20.71
CA SER A 42 -9.80 -51.39 20.12
C SER A 42 -10.20 -50.94 18.72
N TYR A 43 -10.76 -51.81 17.88
CA TYR A 43 -11.23 -51.44 16.54
C TYR A 43 -12.42 -50.48 16.60
N ARG A 44 -13.39 -50.73 17.49
CA ARG A 44 -14.52 -49.82 17.71
C ARG A 44 -14.06 -48.47 18.22
N LEU A 45 -13.20 -48.45 19.23
CA LEU A 45 -12.63 -47.22 19.78
C LEU A 45 -11.85 -46.45 18.71
N ALA A 46 -11.06 -47.14 17.88
CA ALA A 46 -10.32 -46.51 16.80
C ALA A 46 -11.25 -45.90 15.74
N SER A 47 -12.34 -46.58 15.37
CA SER A 47 -13.33 -46.05 14.43
C SER A 47 -14.07 -44.84 15.01
N GLU A 48 -14.52 -44.90 16.26
CA GLU A 48 -15.18 -43.76 16.91
C GLU A 48 -14.22 -42.57 17.05
N THR A 49 -12.96 -42.82 17.42
CA THR A 49 -11.93 -41.77 17.50
C THR A 49 -11.66 -41.14 16.13
N GLN A 50 -11.59 -41.95 15.07
CA GLN A 50 -11.43 -41.47 13.70
C GLN A 50 -12.60 -40.59 13.25
N ASP A 51 -13.84 -41.05 13.45
CA ASP A 51 -15.04 -40.33 13.03
C ASP A 51 -15.21 -39.04 13.85
N SER A 52 -14.90 -39.07 15.15
CA SER A 52 -14.89 -37.90 16.02
C SER A 52 -13.82 -36.87 15.63
N THR A 53 -12.61 -37.33 15.30
CA THR A 53 -11.53 -36.45 14.78
C THR A 53 -11.90 -35.86 13.43
N SER A 54 -12.57 -36.64 12.58
CA SER A 54 -13.04 -36.16 11.28
C SER A 54 -14.11 -35.09 11.45
N ALA A 55 -15.10 -35.31 12.32
CA ALA A 55 -16.11 -34.31 12.64
C ALA A 55 -15.51 -32.99 13.15
N TYR A 56 -14.43 -33.04 13.94
CA TYR A 56 -13.68 -31.84 14.36
C TYR A 56 -13.08 -31.08 13.17
N TYR A 57 -12.37 -31.76 12.27
CA TYR A 57 -11.77 -31.10 11.10
C TYR A 57 -12.81 -30.54 10.12
N ILE A 58 -13.96 -31.21 10.00
CA ILE A 58 -15.10 -30.72 9.22
C ILE A 58 -15.66 -29.44 9.85
N ALA A 59 -15.79 -29.40 11.18
CA ALA A 59 -16.21 -28.21 11.91
C ALA A 59 -15.21 -27.05 11.71
N GLU A 60 -13.91 -27.32 11.85
CA GLU A 60 -12.83 -26.33 11.66
C GLU A 60 -12.85 -25.74 10.24
N ALA A 61 -12.94 -26.60 9.22
CA ALA A 61 -13.00 -26.17 7.83
C ALA A 61 -14.26 -25.34 7.52
N GLY A 62 -15.40 -25.69 8.12
CA GLY A 62 -16.63 -24.91 8.02
C GLY A 62 -16.47 -23.49 8.58
N ALA A 63 -15.90 -23.37 9.78
CA ALA A 63 -15.65 -22.07 10.41
C ALA A 63 -14.67 -21.21 9.61
N GLU A 64 -13.59 -21.82 9.11
CA GLU A 64 -12.56 -21.12 8.33
C GLU A 64 -13.08 -20.66 6.96
N THR A 65 -13.90 -21.48 6.30
CA THR A 65 -14.52 -21.13 5.01
C THR A 65 -15.40 -19.89 5.12
N ILE A 66 -16.24 -19.84 6.15
CA ILE A 66 -17.13 -18.69 6.39
C ILE A 66 -16.35 -17.45 6.80
N TYR A 67 -15.34 -17.60 7.67
CA TYR A 67 -14.45 -16.51 8.05
C TYR A 67 -13.79 -15.84 6.83
N ARG A 68 -13.18 -16.64 5.94
CA ARG A 68 -12.54 -16.14 4.71
C ARG A 68 -13.51 -15.45 3.76
N ASN A 69 -14.74 -15.95 3.69
CA ASN A 69 -15.79 -15.31 2.89
C ASN A 69 -16.08 -13.90 3.42
N ILE A 70 -16.29 -13.77 4.73
CA ILE A 70 -16.54 -12.47 5.39
C ILE A 70 -15.35 -11.55 5.19
N GLU A 71 -14.14 -12.01 5.49
CA GLU A 71 -12.88 -11.26 5.34
C GLU A 71 -12.71 -10.67 3.93
N SER A 72 -12.99 -11.46 2.88
CA SER A 72 -12.89 -11.00 1.49
C SER A 72 -13.89 -9.90 1.10
N GLN A 73 -15.01 -9.78 1.83
CA GLN A 73 -16.08 -8.84 1.53
C GLN A 73 -16.05 -7.58 2.42
N VAL A 74 -15.48 -7.68 3.63
CA VAL A 74 -15.35 -6.56 4.57
C VAL A 74 -14.67 -5.35 3.92
N SER A 75 -13.59 -5.55 3.16
CA SER A 75 -12.88 -4.46 2.46
C SER A 75 -13.75 -3.74 1.43
N LYS A 76 -14.58 -4.48 0.67
CA LYS A 76 -15.50 -3.90 -0.33
C LYS A 76 -16.60 -3.07 0.35
N VAL A 77 -17.11 -3.57 1.46
CA VAL A 77 -18.09 -2.86 2.29
C VAL A 77 -17.47 -1.61 2.90
N TYR A 78 -16.22 -1.68 3.36
CA TYR A 78 -15.48 -0.53 3.88
C TYR A 78 -15.31 0.55 2.81
N GLU A 79 -14.82 0.21 1.62
CA GLU A 79 -14.59 1.15 0.51
C GLU A 79 -15.89 1.85 0.07
N SER A 80 -16.99 1.11 -0.06
CA SER A 80 -18.29 1.64 -0.47
C SER A 80 -19.05 2.43 0.60
N SER A 81 -18.68 2.30 1.87
CA SER A 81 -19.35 2.98 2.98
C SER A 81 -18.72 4.34 3.28
N SER A 82 -19.51 5.41 3.26
CA SER A 82 -19.04 6.77 3.54
C SER A 82 -19.05 7.17 5.01
N THR A 83 -19.73 6.39 5.87
CA THR A 83 -19.88 6.67 7.31
C THR A 83 -19.86 5.36 8.11
N LYS A 84 -19.48 5.43 9.39
CA LYS A 84 -19.52 4.29 10.33
C LYS A 84 -20.88 3.59 10.32
N ASN A 85 -21.97 4.36 10.35
CA ASN A 85 -23.32 3.80 10.41
C ASN A 85 -23.71 3.02 9.14
N ALA A 86 -23.34 3.55 7.97
CA ALA A 86 -23.54 2.85 6.70
C ALA A 86 -22.71 1.55 6.65
N TYR A 87 -21.47 1.62 7.11
CA TYR A 87 -20.57 0.48 7.20
C TYR A 87 -21.11 -0.61 8.11
N VAL A 88 -21.45 -0.28 9.36
CA VAL A 88 -22.03 -1.24 10.33
C VAL A 88 -23.30 -1.89 9.76
N SER A 89 -24.16 -1.12 9.08
CA SER A 89 -25.39 -1.65 8.47
C SER A 89 -25.09 -2.66 7.35
N ALA A 90 -24.10 -2.36 6.50
CA ALA A 90 -23.69 -3.23 5.41
C ALA A 90 -22.96 -4.49 5.92
N ILE A 91 -22.12 -4.38 6.96
CA ILE A 91 -21.49 -5.53 7.63
C ILE A 91 -22.54 -6.45 8.25
N ASN A 92 -23.53 -5.91 8.95
CA ASN A 92 -24.63 -6.71 9.50
C ASN A 92 -25.39 -7.46 8.40
N THR A 93 -25.53 -6.87 7.22
CA THR A 93 -26.16 -7.52 6.05
C THR A 93 -25.28 -8.63 5.49
N LEU A 94 -23.97 -8.38 5.36
CA LEU A 94 -22.98 -9.36 4.94
C LEU A 94 -22.97 -10.58 5.85
N VAL A 95 -22.86 -10.39 7.17
CA VAL A 95 -22.80 -11.48 8.15
C VAL A 95 -24.09 -12.32 8.11
N ARG A 96 -25.26 -11.67 8.04
CA ARG A 96 -26.55 -12.39 7.89
C ARG A 96 -26.65 -13.20 6.60
N SER A 97 -25.97 -12.79 5.53
CA SER A 97 -25.99 -13.52 4.25
C SER A 97 -25.24 -14.85 4.28
N VAL A 98 -24.41 -15.05 5.31
CA VAL A 98 -23.61 -16.26 5.52
C VAL A 98 -23.95 -16.98 6.83
N ASP A 99 -24.92 -16.47 7.58
CA ASP A 99 -25.47 -17.10 8.77
C ASP A 99 -26.35 -18.31 8.41
N ASP A 100 -26.41 -19.28 9.32
CA ASP A 100 -27.12 -20.57 9.17
C ASP A 100 -26.84 -21.31 7.83
N LYS A 101 -25.58 -21.29 7.38
CA LYS A 101 -25.15 -21.99 6.16
C LYS A 101 -24.69 -23.42 6.42
N ILE A 102 -25.02 -24.30 5.47
CA ILE A 102 -24.48 -25.66 5.40
C ILE A 102 -23.35 -25.68 4.37
N VAL A 103 -22.18 -26.16 4.77
CA VAL A 103 -21.02 -26.37 3.91
C VAL A 103 -20.91 -27.87 3.63
N GLU A 104 -21.10 -28.27 2.36
CA GLU A 104 -21.19 -29.68 1.94
C GLU A 104 -20.02 -30.13 1.05
N ASN A 105 -19.04 -29.26 0.77
CA ASN A 105 -17.93 -29.49 -0.17
C ASN A 105 -16.83 -30.42 0.38
N PHE A 106 -17.20 -31.45 1.12
CA PHE A 106 -16.29 -32.40 1.72
C PHE A 106 -16.28 -33.72 0.95
N GLN A 107 -15.13 -34.42 0.95
CA GLN A 107 -15.05 -35.74 0.33
C GLN A 107 -15.85 -36.76 1.15
N ASN A 108 -16.54 -37.67 0.44
CA ASN A 108 -17.31 -38.75 1.04
C ASN A 108 -16.44 -39.63 1.97
N GLN A 109 -16.95 -39.92 3.17
CA GLN A 109 -16.30 -40.81 4.14
C GLN A 109 -17.20 -42.00 4.46
N LYS A 110 -16.76 -43.23 4.11
CA LYS A 110 -17.43 -44.50 4.45
C LYS A 110 -18.97 -44.48 4.21
N ASN A 111 -19.41 -43.92 3.08
CA ASN A 111 -20.84 -43.75 2.69
C ASN A 111 -21.65 -42.70 3.46
N SER A 112 -21.00 -41.81 4.23
CA SER A 112 -21.59 -40.59 4.78
C SER A 112 -20.99 -39.37 4.08
N GLN A 113 -21.83 -38.46 3.61
CA GLN A 113 -21.41 -37.14 3.14
C GLN A 113 -21.19 -36.25 4.36
N PRO A 114 -19.97 -35.74 4.62
CA PRO A 114 -19.76 -34.82 5.72
C PRO A 114 -20.41 -33.46 5.45
N GLU A 115 -20.90 -32.83 6.50
CA GLU A 115 -21.47 -31.48 6.46
C GLU A 115 -20.99 -30.65 7.65
N ALA A 116 -20.82 -29.34 7.44
CA ALA A 116 -20.57 -28.38 8.50
C ALA A 116 -21.72 -27.38 8.55
N HIS A 117 -22.40 -27.31 9.69
CA HIS A 117 -23.48 -26.35 9.94
C HIS A 117 -22.90 -25.15 10.67
N VAL A 118 -22.93 -23.99 10.02
CA VAL A 118 -22.31 -22.77 10.53
C VAL A 118 -23.37 -21.75 10.91
N LYS A 119 -23.28 -21.26 12.14
CA LYS A 119 -24.09 -20.19 12.70
C LYS A 119 -23.18 -19.06 13.18
N ILE A 120 -23.64 -17.81 13.09
CA ILE A 120 -22.89 -16.65 13.57
C ILE A 120 -23.67 -15.92 14.65
N GLU A 121 -23.06 -15.71 15.81
CA GLU A 121 -23.64 -14.97 16.92
C GLU A 121 -22.95 -13.62 17.09
N GLN A 122 -23.74 -12.53 17.12
CA GLN A 122 -23.22 -11.19 17.40
C GLN A 122 -23.15 -10.95 18.91
N THR A 123 -21.96 -10.66 19.42
CA THR A 123 -21.71 -10.42 20.86
C THR A 123 -21.42 -8.96 21.19
N GLY A 124 -21.29 -8.10 20.16
CA GLY A 124 -21.11 -6.65 20.28
C GLY A 124 -21.29 -5.93 18.94
N GLU A 125 -21.14 -4.59 18.91
CA GLU A 125 -21.42 -3.73 17.73
C GLU A 125 -20.76 -4.24 16.44
N MET A 126 -19.56 -4.83 16.54
CA MET A 126 -18.84 -5.48 15.44
C MET A 126 -18.03 -6.70 15.92
N LYS A 127 -18.55 -7.40 16.93
CA LYS A 127 -17.94 -8.62 17.49
C LYS A 127 -18.83 -9.81 17.23
N TYR A 128 -18.25 -10.88 16.71
CA TYR A 128 -18.99 -12.03 16.21
C TYR A 128 -18.29 -13.34 16.62
N ILE A 129 -19.08 -14.39 16.75
CA ILE A 129 -18.61 -15.75 17.00
C ILE A 129 -19.17 -16.66 15.90
N ILE A 130 -18.29 -17.28 15.13
CA ILE A 130 -18.65 -18.37 14.21
C ILE A 130 -18.72 -19.65 15.02
N ILE A 131 -19.87 -20.31 15.03
CA ILE A 131 -20.10 -21.61 15.64
C ILE A 131 -20.31 -22.61 14.51
N SER A 132 -19.38 -23.53 14.34
CA SER A 132 -19.44 -24.56 13.29
C SER A 132 -19.61 -25.93 13.92
N THR A 133 -20.63 -26.67 13.49
CA THR A 133 -20.90 -28.05 13.90
C THR A 133 -20.59 -28.98 12.74
N GLY A 134 -19.51 -29.75 12.85
CA GLY A 134 -19.13 -30.75 11.85
C GLY A 134 -19.80 -32.09 12.16
N LYS A 135 -20.39 -32.70 11.14
CA LYS A 135 -21.11 -33.98 11.25
C LYS A 135 -20.50 -35.03 10.33
N VAL A 136 -20.12 -36.17 10.91
CA VAL A 136 -19.59 -37.33 10.17
C VAL A 136 -20.13 -38.61 10.79
N SER A 137 -20.87 -39.42 10.03
CA SER A 137 -21.30 -40.77 10.43
C SER A 137 -22.01 -40.81 11.80
N GLY A 138 -22.82 -39.80 12.12
CA GLY A 138 -23.55 -39.68 13.40
C GLY A 138 -22.76 -39.08 14.56
N ASN A 139 -21.47 -38.78 14.38
CA ASN A 139 -20.67 -38.02 15.33
C ASN A 139 -20.74 -36.52 15.01
N GLU A 140 -20.86 -35.70 16.05
CA GLU A 140 -20.88 -34.24 15.95
C GLU A 140 -19.77 -33.64 16.80
N ARG A 141 -19.08 -32.64 16.26
CA ARG A 141 -18.13 -31.81 17.01
C ARG A 141 -18.42 -30.34 16.72
N VAL A 142 -18.25 -29.50 17.73
CA VAL A 142 -18.52 -28.07 17.63
C VAL A 142 -17.23 -27.30 17.83
N VAL A 143 -16.98 -26.30 17.01
CA VAL A 143 -15.88 -25.36 17.21
C VAL A 143 -16.38 -23.92 17.16
N LYS A 144 -15.64 -23.03 17.80
CA LYS A 144 -15.91 -21.59 17.85
C LYS A 144 -14.72 -20.79 17.34
N LYS A 145 -15.00 -19.76 16.54
CA LYS A 145 -14.02 -18.75 16.11
C LYS A 145 -14.56 -17.36 16.41
N GLU A 146 -13.89 -16.62 17.29
CA GLU A 146 -14.24 -15.23 17.56
C GLU A 146 -13.54 -14.31 16.56
N PHE A 147 -14.26 -13.29 16.06
CA PHE A 147 -13.68 -12.28 15.21
C PHE A 147 -14.28 -10.90 15.46
N ASN A 148 -13.47 -9.87 15.20
CA ASN A 148 -13.83 -8.46 15.34
C ASN A 148 -13.66 -7.78 13.99
N ILE A 149 -14.66 -6.99 13.59
CA ILE A 149 -14.58 -6.12 12.42
C ILE A 149 -14.36 -4.69 12.91
N ASN A 150 -13.40 -3.99 12.30
CA ASN A 150 -13.01 -2.64 12.70
C ASN A 150 -13.58 -1.61 11.70
N TRP A 151 -13.98 -0.44 12.21
CA TRP A 151 -14.24 0.75 11.40
C TRP A 151 -13.12 1.76 11.65
N ILE A 152 -12.51 2.22 10.57
CA ILE A 152 -11.55 3.31 10.58
C ILE A 152 -12.29 4.55 10.05
N GLU A 153 -12.25 5.66 10.79
CA GLU A 153 -12.94 6.88 10.38
C GLU A 153 -12.36 7.44 9.09
N LYS A 154 -13.15 7.45 8.00
CA LYS A 154 -12.79 8.23 6.82
C LYS A 154 -12.88 9.70 7.21
N SER A 155 -11.74 10.37 7.31
CA SER A 155 -11.68 11.74 7.81
C SER A 155 -12.40 12.70 6.86
N LYS A 156 -12.72 13.90 7.37
CA LYS A 156 -13.30 14.96 6.54
C LYS A 156 -12.33 15.28 5.41
N ALA A 157 -12.71 14.93 4.17
CA ALA A 157 -12.01 15.34 2.97
C ALA A 157 -11.65 16.83 3.02
N ILE A 158 -10.35 17.14 3.05
CA ILE A 158 -9.88 18.52 2.94
C ILE A 158 -9.76 18.81 1.46
N ASN A 159 -10.76 19.51 0.92
CA ASN A 159 -10.70 20.00 -0.44
C ASN A 159 -9.60 21.07 -0.59
N LEU A 160 -9.06 21.19 -1.80
CA LEU A 160 -8.13 22.26 -2.15
C LEU A 160 -8.75 23.62 -1.79
N PRO A 161 -8.04 24.51 -1.05
CA PRO A 161 -8.52 25.85 -0.79
C PRO A 161 -8.81 26.59 -2.11
N SER A 162 -9.93 27.30 -2.17
CA SER A 162 -10.33 28.05 -3.37
C SER A 162 -9.34 29.17 -3.68
N THR A 163 -8.94 29.29 -4.94
CA THR A 163 -8.18 30.44 -5.45
C THR A 163 -9.11 31.51 -6.00
N PRO A 164 -8.71 32.80 -5.98
CA PRO A 164 -9.46 33.83 -6.66
C PRO A 164 -9.56 33.55 -8.18
N PRO A 165 -10.60 34.07 -8.86
CA PRO A 165 -10.74 33.90 -10.29
C PRO A 165 -9.52 34.42 -11.07
N ASN A 166 -9.06 33.63 -12.05
CA ASN A 166 -7.92 33.94 -12.92
C ASN A 166 -6.61 34.31 -12.18
N ALA A 167 -6.41 33.76 -10.97
CA ALA A 167 -5.19 33.95 -10.22
C ALA A 167 -4.01 33.24 -10.89
N ALA A 168 -3.03 34.02 -11.33
CA ALA A 168 -1.68 33.55 -11.63
C ALA A 168 -0.82 33.56 -10.36
N ILE A 169 -0.96 34.59 -9.52
CA ILE A 169 -0.22 34.72 -8.27
C ILE A 169 -1.18 35.04 -7.13
N VAL A 170 -0.96 34.44 -5.97
CA VAL A 170 -1.49 34.87 -4.67
C VAL A 170 -0.31 35.03 -3.71
N ALA A 171 0.07 36.27 -3.42
CA ALA A 171 1.23 36.60 -2.58
C ALA A 171 0.78 37.17 -1.23
N ARG A 172 1.34 36.68 -0.13
CA ARG A 172 1.02 37.15 1.21
C ARG A 172 1.61 38.53 1.50
N ASN A 173 2.93 38.66 1.36
CA ASN A 173 3.66 39.82 1.87
C ASN A 173 4.30 40.66 0.77
N LYS A 174 4.87 40.03 -0.26
CA LYS A 174 5.60 40.74 -1.32
C LYS A 174 5.40 40.11 -2.70
N LEU A 175 5.22 40.98 -3.70
CA LEU A 175 5.23 40.63 -5.11
C LEU A 175 6.40 41.36 -5.79
N SER A 176 7.23 40.64 -6.53
CA SER A 176 8.36 41.23 -7.27
C SER A 176 8.36 40.76 -8.72
N LEU A 177 8.32 41.69 -9.68
CA LEU A 177 8.42 41.40 -11.11
C LEU A 177 9.68 42.09 -11.65
N THR A 178 10.73 41.32 -11.91
CA THR A 178 12.07 41.80 -12.26
C THR A 178 12.57 41.18 -13.58
N ASN A 179 12.01 41.65 -14.69
CA ASN A 179 12.16 41.04 -16.03
C ASN A 179 11.52 39.64 -16.18
N GLY A 180 10.45 39.32 -15.44
CA GLY A 180 9.61 38.15 -15.68
C GLY A 180 8.24 38.53 -16.26
N THR A 181 7.60 37.63 -16.99
CA THR A 181 6.32 37.85 -17.68
C THR A 181 5.15 37.33 -16.85
N LEU A 182 4.18 38.18 -16.56
CA LEU A 182 2.90 37.84 -15.95
C LEU A 182 1.76 37.98 -16.96
N ASN A 183 1.08 36.88 -17.27
CA ASN A 183 -0.16 36.86 -18.05
C ASN A 183 -1.31 36.31 -17.19
N GLY A 184 -2.03 37.21 -16.52
CA GLY A 184 -3.10 36.85 -15.57
C GLY A 184 -3.21 37.84 -14.42
N THR A 185 -3.93 37.45 -13.37
CA THR A 185 -4.12 38.30 -12.19
C THR A 185 -3.18 37.88 -11.07
N ALA A 186 -2.40 38.84 -10.56
CA ALA A 186 -1.63 38.68 -9.33
C ALA A 186 -2.36 39.37 -8.18
N TYR A 187 -2.71 38.62 -7.14
CA TYR A 187 -3.29 39.13 -5.92
C TYR A 187 -2.22 39.27 -4.84
N ILE A 188 -2.20 40.39 -4.14
CA ILE A 188 -1.32 40.61 -2.98
C ILE A 188 -2.12 40.95 -1.73
N ASP A 189 -1.89 40.23 -0.63
CA ASP A 189 -2.53 40.42 0.67
C ASP A 189 -1.66 41.23 1.65
N SER A 190 -1.07 42.31 1.15
CA SER A 190 -0.15 43.15 1.91
C SER A 190 -0.57 44.61 1.86
N LYS A 191 -0.53 45.27 3.01
CA LYS A 191 -0.68 46.72 3.15
C LYS A 191 0.66 47.41 3.42
N ALA A 192 1.76 46.66 3.41
CA ALA A 192 3.08 47.19 3.70
C ALA A 192 3.55 48.14 2.58
N LYS A 193 4.33 49.15 2.96
CA LYS A 193 4.97 50.05 2.01
C LYS A 193 5.90 49.26 1.09
N ASN A 194 5.90 49.56 -0.22
CA ASN A 194 6.73 48.90 -1.24
C ASN A 194 6.54 47.37 -1.30
N ALA A 195 5.35 46.85 -0.98
CA ALA A 195 5.03 45.43 -1.08
C ALA A 195 5.03 44.93 -2.54
N ILE A 196 4.83 45.82 -3.51
CA ILE A 196 4.92 45.53 -4.95
C ILE A 196 6.21 46.16 -5.48
N PHE A 197 7.12 45.34 -6.01
CA PHE A 197 8.36 45.79 -6.63
C PHE A 197 8.37 45.45 -8.12
N LEU A 198 8.49 46.46 -8.98
CA LEU A 198 8.51 46.31 -10.42
C LEU A 198 9.82 46.83 -10.99
N LYS A 199 10.49 46.00 -11.82
CA LYS A 199 11.75 46.33 -12.48
C LYS A 199 11.79 45.73 -13.89
N GLY A 200 12.23 46.56 -14.84
CA GLY A 200 12.40 46.18 -16.25
C GLY A 200 11.15 46.41 -17.11
N GLY A 201 11.32 46.40 -18.44
CA GLY A 201 10.33 46.92 -19.40
C GLY A 201 9.55 45.89 -20.21
N GLN A 202 9.65 44.59 -19.93
CA GLN A 202 9.08 43.51 -20.78
C GLN A 202 7.98 42.67 -20.08
N GLY A 203 7.82 42.79 -18.76
CA GLY A 203 7.18 41.75 -17.94
C GLY A 203 5.68 41.84 -17.64
N GLY A 204 5.02 42.94 -18.02
CA GLY A 204 3.73 43.29 -17.41
C GLY A 204 2.56 43.64 -18.31
N TYR A 205 2.74 43.67 -19.63
CA TYR A 205 1.79 44.26 -20.59
C TYR A 205 0.35 43.72 -20.49
N ALA A 206 0.19 42.44 -20.12
CA ALA A 206 -1.11 41.76 -20.06
C ALA A 206 -1.58 41.45 -18.62
N GLY A 207 -0.77 41.76 -17.60
CA GLY A 207 -1.05 41.41 -16.21
C GLY A 207 -1.94 42.43 -15.50
N THR A 208 -2.71 41.95 -14.51
CA THR A 208 -3.39 42.81 -13.53
C THR A 208 -2.86 42.49 -12.13
N ILE A 209 -2.52 43.51 -11.35
CA ILE A 209 -2.17 43.37 -9.93
C ILE A 209 -3.33 43.91 -9.10
N VAL A 210 -3.92 43.04 -8.27
CA VAL A 210 -4.98 43.38 -7.32
C VAL A 210 -4.38 43.54 -5.93
N TYR A 211 -4.61 44.70 -5.31
CA TYR A 211 -4.14 45.01 -3.97
C TYR A 211 -5.29 45.43 -3.03
N PRO A 212 -5.10 45.40 -1.69
CA PRO A 212 -6.20 45.57 -0.75
C PRO A 212 -6.87 46.94 -0.84
N LEU A 213 -8.19 46.96 -0.64
CA LEU A 213 -8.98 48.19 -0.53
C LEU A 213 -8.48 49.10 0.60
N GLY A 214 -8.39 50.41 0.33
CA GLY A 214 -7.98 51.43 1.30
C GLY A 214 -6.47 51.67 1.38
N VAL A 215 -5.65 50.96 0.59
CA VAL A 215 -4.21 51.23 0.44
C VAL A 215 -4.01 52.19 -0.74
N LYS A 216 -3.16 53.21 -0.61
CA LYS A 216 -2.81 54.09 -1.74
C LYS A 216 -1.81 53.41 -2.65
N GLN A 217 -1.97 53.58 -3.96
CA GLN A 217 -1.06 52.98 -4.94
C GLN A 217 0.39 53.45 -4.74
N GLU A 218 0.64 54.72 -4.42
CA GLU A 218 1.99 55.22 -4.16
C GLU A 218 2.68 54.63 -2.93
N ASP A 219 1.92 54.12 -1.96
CA ASP A 219 2.50 53.53 -0.75
C ASP A 219 2.89 52.07 -1.00
N ILE A 220 2.07 51.32 -1.73
CA ILE A 220 2.31 49.88 -1.94
C ILE A 220 3.30 49.60 -3.07
N LEU A 221 3.39 50.47 -4.08
CA LEU A 221 4.24 50.29 -5.26
C LEU A 221 5.59 50.98 -5.10
N ASP A 222 6.67 50.21 -5.21
CA ASP A 222 8.02 50.75 -5.34
C ASP A 222 8.25 51.27 -6.78
N LYS A 223 8.42 52.58 -6.90
CA LYS A 223 8.64 53.29 -8.17
C LYS A 223 10.11 53.50 -8.53
N SER A 224 11.06 53.02 -7.72
CA SER A 224 12.48 53.34 -7.88
C SER A 224 13.11 52.82 -9.18
N GLN A 225 12.57 51.75 -9.77
CA GLN A 225 13.15 51.08 -10.95
C GLN A 225 12.10 50.66 -11.99
N ILE A 226 10.94 51.33 -12.00
CA ILE A 226 9.82 50.99 -12.88
C ILE A 226 10.02 51.56 -14.29
N TYR A 227 9.70 50.76 -15.31
CA TYR A 227 9.66 51.19 -16.71
C TYR A 227 8.25 50.94 -17.25
N GLU A 228 7.70 51.90 -17.98
CA GLU A 228 6.41 51.75 -18.64
C GLU A 228 6.55 50.95 -19.95
N PRO A 229 5.51 50.18 -20.34
CA PRO A 229 4.29 49.89 -19.57
C PRO A 229 4.48 48.79 -18.52
N TYR A 230 3.78 48.93 -17.40
CA TYR A 230 3.71 47.92 -16.33
C TYR A 230 2.27 47.38 -16.12
N PRO A 231 2.07 46.29 -15.34
CA PRO A 231 0.74 45.70 -15.14
C PRO A 231 -0.30 46.69 -14.64
N LYS A 232 -1.57 46.51 -14.99
CA LYS A 232 -2.66 47.33 -14.45
C LYS A 232 -2.80 47.09 -12.94
N LEU A 233 -2.78 48.16 -12.13
CA LEU A 233 -3.04 48.07 -10.68
C LEU A 233 -4.52 48.37 -10.37
N ILE A 234 -5.16 47.51 -9.58
CA ILE A 234 -6.57 47.64 -9.16
C ILE A 234 -6.67 47.42 -7.64
N SER A 235 -7.37 48.31 -6.95
CA SER A 235 -7.72 48.11 -5.54
C SER A 235 -9.06 47.38 -5.44
N ARG A 236 -9.14 46.32 -4.63
CA ARG A 236 -10.37 45.54 -4.42
C ARG A 236 -10.44 45.01 -2.99
N GLU A 237 -11.65 44.84 -2.47
CA GLU A 237 -11.88 44.04 -1.26
C GLU A 237 -11.81 42.56 -1.64
N GLU A 238 -10.77 41.87 -1.18
CA GLU A 238 -10.57 40.44 -1.38
C GLU A 238 -10.14 39.84 -0.03
N LYS A 239 -10.73 38.70 0.35
CA LYS A 239 -10.42 38.04 1.62
C LYS A 239 -9.63 36.77 1.35
N PHE A 240 -8.40 36.72 1.86
CA PHE A 240 -7.54 35.55 1.79
C PHE A 240 -7.57 34.79 3.11
N TYR A 241 -8.07 33.56 3.07
CA TYR A 241 -8.08 32.67 4.24
C TYR A 241 -6.79 31.84 4.27
N TRP A 242 -5.67 32.48 4.64
CA TRP A 242 -4.37 31.79 4.68
C TRP A 242 -4.35 30.56 5.59
N ASN A 243 -5.13 30.59 6.67
CA ASN A 243 -5.28 29.45 7.58
C ASN A 243 -5.77 28.20 6.84
N ASN A 244 -6.58 28.32 5.78
CA ASN A 244 -7.02 27.15 5.01
C ASN A 244 -5.85 26.44 4.31
N TYR A 245 -4.86 27.20 3.84
CA TYR A 245 -3.65 26.64 3.21
C TYR A 245 -2.69 26.04 4.27
N GLU A 246 -2.62 26.67 5.45
CA GLU A 246 -1.84 26.16 6.58
C GLU A 246 -2.46 24.89 7.17
N ASP A 247 -3.79 24.85 7.31
CA ASP A 247 -4.56 23.70 7.76
C ASP A 247 -4.43 22.51 6.79
N LEU A 248 -4.47 22.78 5.47
CA LEU A 248 -4.17 21.77 4.45
C LEU A 248 -2.77 21.17 4.67
N LEU A 249 -1.76 22.01 4.84
CA LEU A 249 -0.39 21.56 5.05
C LEU A 249 -0.22 20.76 6.35
N ASN A 250 -0.87 21.22 7.43
CA ASN A 250 -0.86 20.54 8.72
C ASN A 250 -1.54 19.17 8.66
N ALA A 251 -2.65 19.06 7.93
CA ALA A 251 -3.30 17.78 7.70
C ALA A 251 -2.44 16.83 6.87
N ILE A 252 -1.85 17.31 5.77
CA ILE A 252 -0.90 16.51 4.97
C ILE A 252 0.24 15.98 5.84
N LYS A 253 0.84 16.85 6.67
CA LYS A 253 1.89 16.44 7.60
C LYS A 253 1.39 15.42 8.61
N LYS A 254 0.20 15.60 9.18
CA LYS A 254 -0.38 14.68 10.16
C LYS A 254 -0.46 13.26 9.62
N ASP A 255 -0.88 13.09 8.37
CA ASP A 255 -1.12 11.74 7.84
C ASP A 255 0.16 11.10 7.31
N PHE A 256 1.09 11.89 6.76
CA PHE A 256 2.35 11.36 6.23
C PHE A 256 3.51 11.35 7.23
N ASN A 257 3.41 12.00 8.39
CA ASN A 257 4.49 11.99 9.39
C ASN A 257 4.53 10.74 10.27
N GLN A 258 3.55 9.85 10.13
CA GLN A 258 3.53 8.62 10.92
C GLN A 258 4.74 7.74 10.56
N PRO A 259 5.55 7.34 11.56
CA PRO A 259 6.62 6.38 11.33
C PRO A 259 6.00 5.02 11.03
N VAL A 260 6.42 4.37 9.95
CA VAL A 260 6.02 2.98 9.69
C VAL A 260 7.15 2.07 10.15
N THR A 261 6.89 1.27 11.18
CA THR A 261 7.84 0.26 11.65
C THR A 261 7.44 -1.11 11.12
N ILE A 262 8.32 -1.73 10.34
CA ILE A 262 8.08 -3.05 9.75
C ILE A 262 8.92 -4.10 10.46
N ASN A 263 8.26 -5.06 11.11
CA ASN A 263 8.93 -6.23 11.65
C ASN A 263 9.13 -7.28 10.54
N LYS A 264 10.29 -7.25 9.88
CA LYS A 264 10.62 -8.17 8.78
C LYS A 264 10.48 -9.66 9.12
N ASN A 265 10.55 -10.02 10.40
CA ASN A 265 10.48 -11.43 10.82
C ASN A 265 9.06 -12.03 10.69
N THR A 266 8.03 -11.19 10.50
CA THR A 266 6.65 -11.66 10.26
C THR A 266 6.35 -11.91 8.78
N PHE A 267 7.33 -11.67 7.89
CA PHE A 267 7.18 -11.82 6.46
C PHE A 267 7.86 -13.10 5.99
N GLU A 268 7.19 -13.85 5.14
CA GLU A 268 7.74 -15.08 4.57
C GLU A 268 8.76 -14.74 3.48
N ARG A 269 9.87 -15.48 3.42
CA ARG A 269 10.83 -15.36 2.32
C ARG A 269 10.37 -16.20 1.13
N LEU A 270 10.85 -15.86 -0.06
CA LEU A 270 10.69 -16.76 -1.21
C LEU A 270 11.53 -18.03 -1.00
N PRO A 271 11.00 -19.21 -1.35
CA PRO A 271 11.78 -20.45 -1.29
C PRO A 271 12.89 -20.42 -2.34
N GLU A 272 13.99 -21.10 -2.04
CA GLU A 272 15.11 -21.26 -2.97
C GLU A 272 14.65 -21.90 -4.29
N GLU A 273 15.09 -21.34 -5.41
CA GLU A 273 14.67 -21.78 -6.74
C GLU A 273 15.84 -21.76 -7.72
N TYR A 274 15.86 -22.77 -8.59
CA TYR A 274 16.86 -22.92 -9.63
C TYR A 274 16.20 -22.90 -11.01
N PHE A 275 16.79 -22.11 -11.91
CA PHE A 275 16.52 -22.20 -13.34
C PHE A 275 17.48 -23.20 -13.97
N GLU A 276 16.94 -24.22 -14.63
CA GLU A 276 17.71 -25.24 -15.37
C GLU A 276 17.38 -25.16 -16.86
N LYS A 277 18.38 -24.87 -17.69
CA LYS A 277 18.24 -24.89 -19.15
C LYS A 277 18.57 -26.27 -19.73
N ASP A 278 19.58 -26.93 -19.15
CA ASP A 278 20.03 -28.29 -19.45
C ASP A 278 20.88 -28.83 -18.28
N GLN A 279 21.38 -30.06 -18.41
CA GLN A 279 22.14 -30.75 -17.36
C GLN A 279 23.46 -30.06 -16.92
N TYR A 280 24.00 -29.15 -17.72
CA TYR A 280 25.23 -28.40 -17.40
C TYR A 280 24.95 -26.95 -17.01
N ASN A 281 23.74 -26.47 -17.27
CA ASN A 281 23.36 -25.07 -17.17
C ASN A 281 22.23 -24.90 -16.13
N LYS A 282 22.64 -24.77 -14.87
CA LYS A 282 21.80 -24.54 -13.70
C LYS A 282 22.19 -23.24 -12.99
N TYR A 283 21.21 -22.44 -12.58
CA TYR A 283 21.43 -21.18 -11.88
C TYR A 283 20.42 -20.96 -10.78
N GLN A 284 20.88 -20.52 -9.62
CA GLN A 284 20.04 -20.20 -8.47
C GLN A 284 19.43 -18.81 -8.67
N VAL A 285 18.17 -18.76 -9.12
CA VAL A 285 17.45 -17.51 -9.38
C VAL A 285 16.88 -16.91 -8.10
N VAL A 286 16.46 -17.76 -7.14
CA VAL A 286 16.12 -17.35 -5.78
C VAL A 286 17.15 -17.96 -4.83
N THR A 287 17.90 -17.10 -4.14
CA THR A 287 18.98 -17.50 -3.22
C THR A 287 18.44 -18.07 -1.91
N SER A 288 19.31 -18.67 -1.11
CA SER A 288 18.95 -19.23 0.20
C SER A 288 18.43 -18.19 1.21
N ASP A 289 18.72 -16.90 1.00
CA ASP A 289 18.13 -15.81 1.77
C ASP A 289 16.85 -15.23 1.13
N GLY A 290 16.34 -15.82 0.06
CA GLY A 290 15.12 -15.38 -0.63
C GLY A 290 15.30 -14.14 -1.52
N SER A 291 16.54 -13.73 -1.81
CA SER A 291 16.81 -12.70 -2.82
C SER A 291 16.55 -13.24 -4.22
N VAL A 292 16.10 -12.38 -5.13
CA VAL A 292 15.81 -12.73 -6.53
C VAL A 292 16.84 -12.09 -7.44
N LEU A 293 17.56 -12.93 -8.19
CA LEU A 293 18.65 -12.54 -9.08
C LEU A 293 18.29 -12.82 -10.54
N VAL A 294 17.69 -11.84 -11.22
CA VAL A 294 17.37 -11.89 -12.65
C VAL A 294 18.53 -11.33 -13.46
N ASN A 295 19.68 -12.00 -13.38
CA ASN A 295 20.96 -11.52 -13.91
C ASN A 295 21.75 -12.58 -14.70
N ASN A 296 21.09 -13.67 -15.10
CA ASN A 296 21.74 -14.73 -15.85
C ASN A 296 21.33 -14.73 -17.34
N TRP A 297 22.24 -15.13 -18.23
CA TRP A 297 22.00 -15.23 -19.68
C TRP A 297 20.96 -16.30 -20.06
N MET A 298 20.70 -17.27 -19.17
CA MET A 298 19.81 -18.41 -19.45
C MET A 298 18.33 -18.03 -19.58
N PHE A 299 17.92 -16.90 -19.00
CA PHE A 299 16.55 -16.42 -19.03
C PHE A 299 16.50 -14.90 -19.14
N SER A 300 15.46 -14.36 -19.78
CA SER A 300 15.22 -12.92 -19.89
C SER A 300 14.13 -12.41 -18.94
N HIS A 301 13.44 -13.33 -18.27
CA HIS A 301 12.26 -13.05 -17.48
C HIS A 301 12.14 -14.02 -16.30
N TYR A 302 11.65 -13.53 -15.16
CA TYR A 302 11.29 -14.34 -14.00
C TYR A 302 10.09 -13.71 -13.30
N ASP A 303 9.09 -14.50 -12.90
CA ASP A 303 7.87 -14.01 -12.26
C ASP A 303 7.90 -14.26 -10.75
N ILE A 304 7.62 -13.21 -9.98
CA ILE A 304 7.45 -13.26 -8.54
C ILE A 304 5.96 -13.25 -8.23
N LYS A 305 5.50 -14.25 -7.50
CA LYS A 305 4.13 -14.32 -6.98
C LYS A 305 4.13 -13.97 -5.50
N VAL A 306 3.28 -13.02 -5.14
CA VAL A 306 3.01 -12.61 -3.77
C VAL A 306 1.62 -13.14 -3.44
N ASN A 307 1.55 -14.18 -2.59
CA ASN A 307 0.30 -14.84 -2.20
C ASN A 307 -0.03 -14.63 -0.71
N ASN A 308 0.82 -13.86 -0.03
CA ASN A 308 0.79 -13.45 1.35
C ASN A 308 1.92 -12.42 1.57
N ASN A 309 2.09 -11.95 2.79
CA ASN A 309 3.15 -10.99 3.12
C ASN A 309 4.55 -11.57 2.86
N LYS A 310 5.29 -10.99 1.92
CA LYS A 310 6.62 -11.47 1.51
C LYS A 310 7.74 -10.49 1.87
N TYR A 311 8.92 -11.04 2.19
CA TYR A 311 10.16 -10.30 2.32
C TYR A 311 11.21 -10.80 1.33
N ILE A 312 11.76 -9.89 0.53
CA ILE A 312 12.82 -10.16 -0.45
C ILE A 312 13.99 -9.24 -0.12
N PRO A 313 15.16 -9.73 0.32
CA PRO A 313 16.27 -8.83 0.63
C PRO A 313 16.71 -8.03 -0.60
N LYS A 314 16.92 -8.69 -1.74
CA LYS A 314 17.33 -8.03 -2.98
C LYS A 314 16.54 -8.52 -4.17
N LEU A 315 16.11 -7.61 -5.03
CA LEU A 315 15.61 -7.88 -6.37
C LEU A 315 16.52 -7.18 -7.38
N ILE A 316 17.35 -7.96 -8.06
CA ILE A 316 18.35 -7.44 -9.00
C ILE A 316 18.01 -7.92 -10.40
N LEU A 317 17.81 -6.98 -11.33
CA LEU A 317 17.67 -7.25 -12.75
C LEU A 317 18.91 -6.72 -13.47
N ASP A 318 19.62 -7.57 -14.21
CA ASP A 318 20.63 -7.12 -15.17
C ASP A 318 19.97 -6.52 -16.42
N SER A 319 20.77 -5.94 -17.30
CA SER A 319 20.30 -5.26 -18.51
C SER A 319 19.36 -6.10 -19.36
N ASP A 320 18.33 -5.42 -19.90
CA ASP A 320 17.31 -5.96 -20.79
C ASP A 320 16.52 -7.16 -20.24
N LYS A 321 16.45 -7.27 -18.90
CA LYS A 321 15.65 -8.29 -18.21
C LYS A 321 14.29 -7.77 -17.78
N SER A 322 13.40 -8.66 -17.39
CA SER A 322 12.09 -8.27 -16.87
C SER A 322 11.58 -9.18 -15.77
N THR A 323 10.66 -8.67 -14.95
CA THR A 323 9.93 -9.45 -13.95
C THR A 323 8.52 -8.91 -13.78
N ASN A 324 7.54 -9.79 -13.59
CA ASN A 324 6.28 -9.38 -12.98
C ASN A 324 6.32 -9.70 -11.48
N ILE A 325 5.90 -8.75 -10.65
CA ILE A 325 5.54 -8.97 -9.25
C ILE A 325 4.01 -8.98 -9.22
N THR A 326 3.44 -10.16 -9.06
CA THR A 326 1.99 -10.36 -9.13
C THR A 326 1.42 -10.69 -7.76
N PHE A 327 0.51 -9.85 -7.29
CA PHE A 327 -0.21 -9.99 -6.02
C PHE A 327 -1.52 -10.77 -6.24
N SER A 328 -1.82 -11.71 -5.35
CA SER A 328 -2.81 -12.79 -5.57
C SER A 328 -4.26 -12.40 -5.29
N SER A 329 -4.51 -11.12 -4.97
CA SER A 329 -5.74 -10.51 -4.41
C SER A 329 -5.77 -10.52 -2.88
N GLY A 330 -5.95 -9.33 -2.29
CA GLY A 330 -5.98 -9.12 -0.83
C GLY A 330 -5.22 -7.89 -0.37
N ALA A 331 -5.20 -7.62 0.94
CA ALA A 331 -4.33 -6.62 1.56
C ALA A 331 -2.91 -7.21 1.75
N GLU A 332 -2.15 -7.32 0.67
CA GLU A 332 -0.82 -7.94 0.68
C GLU A 332 0.27 -6.88 0.86
N SER A 333 1.25 -7.18 1.71
CA SER A 333 2.42 -6.35 1.94
C SER A 333 3.69 -7.02 1.42
N LEU A 334 4.52 -6.25 0.72
CA LEU A 334 5.81 -6.70 0.22
C LEU A 334 6.91 -5.81 0.77
N VAL A 335 7.90 -6.41 1.41
CA VAL A 335 9.07 -5.71 1.94
C VAL A 335 10.28 -6.10 1.11
N ILE A 336 11.01 -5.11 0.60
CA ILE A 336 12.24 -5.33 -0.15
C ILE A 336 13.32 -4.37 0.33
N ASP A 337 14.52 -4.85 0.63
CA ASP A 337 15.58 -3.91 1.03
C ASP A 337 16.10 -3.13 -0.18
N GLU A 338 16.37 -3.81 -1.29
CA GLU A 338 16.88 -3.17 -2.50
C GLU A 338 16.24 -3.72 -3.78
N ILE A 339 15.71 -2.83 -4.61
CA ILE A 339 15.41 -3.11 -6.02
C ILE A 339 16.42 -2.35 -6.89
N SER A 340 17.12 -3.08 -7.75
CA SER A 340 17.95 -2.53 -8.81
C SER A 340 17.43 -2.98 -10.17
N ILE A 341 16.81 -2.06 -10.90
CA ILE A 341 16.35 -2.27 -12.27
C ILE A 341 17.47 -1.87 -13.21
N GLY A 342 18.12 -2.84 -13.84
CA GLY A 342 19.22 -2.64 -14.80
C GLY A 342 18.80 -1.87 -16.06
N SER A 343 19.80 -1.52 -16.88
CA SER A 343 19.56 -0.73 -18.10
C SER A 343 18.56 -1.43 -19.02
N GLY A 344 17.60 -0.71 -19.58
CA GLY A 344 16.56 -1.28 -20.47
C GLY A 344 15.59 -2.29 -19.81
N SER A 345 15.76 -2.55 -18.51
CA SER A 345 15.02 -3.61 -17.80
C SER A 345 13.68 -3.12 -17.26
N LYS A 346 12.75 -4.05 -17.00
CA LYS A 346 11.37 -3.71 -16.63
C LYS A 346 10.86 -4.51 -15.45
N VAL A 347 10.34 -3.81 -14.44
CA VAL A 347 9.55 -4.42 -13.36
C VAL A 347 8.09 -4.04 -13.56
N PHE A 348 7.20 -5.04 -13.58
CA PHE A 348 5.76 -4.84 -13.64
C PHE A 348 5.15 -5.19 -12.29
N LEU A 349 4.51 -4.23 -11.63
CA LEU A 349 3.68 -4.49 -10.45
C LEU A 349 2.25 -4.74 -10.89
N LYS A 350 1.73 -5.92 -10.61
CA LYS A 350 0.40 -6.36 -11.05
C LYS A 350 -0.42 -6.91 -9.89
N GLY A 351 -1.71 -6.65 -9.87
CA GLY A 351 -2.58 -7.19 -8.84
C GLY A 351 -3.90 -6.46 -8.73
N SER A 352 -4.63 -6.75 -7.67
CA SER A 352 -5.87 -6.06 -7.31
C SER A 352 -5.99 -5.88 -5.80
N GLY A 353 -6.76 -4.88 -5.36
CA GLY A 353 -6.99 -4.57 -3.94
C GLY A 353 -6.02 -3.51 -3.39
N ASN A 354 -5.70 -3.62 -2.09
CA ASN A 354 -4.89 -2.65 -1.36
C ASN A 354 -3.47 -3.22 -1.17
N ILE A 355 -2.49 -2.72 -1.93
CA ILE A 355 -1.11 -3.24 -1.93
C ILE A 355 -0.18 -2.25 -1.22
N ASN A 356 0.61 -2.75 -0.26
CA ASN A 356 1.64 -1.97 0.41
C ASN A 356 3.03 -2.52 0.09
N ILE A 357 3.93 -1.65 -0.38
CA ILE A 357 5.31 -2.01 -0.70
C ILE A 357 6.24 -1.13 0.12
N TYR A 358 7.18 -1.75 0.83
CA TYR A 358 8.18 -1.07 1.66
C TYR A 358 9.57 -1.34 1.12
N LEU A 359 10.28 -0.29 0.75
CA LEU A 359 11.59 -0.32 0.12
C LEU A 359 12.59 0.48 0.95
N ASN A 360 13.80 -0.02 1.17
CA ASN A 360 14.87 0.89 1.59
C ASN A 360 15.41 1.64 0.37
N LYS A 361 15.61 0.94 -0.74
CA LYS A 361 16.20 1.55 -1.94
C LYS A 361 15.57 1.04 -3.23
N LEU A 362 15.24 1.98 -4.10
CA LEU A 362 14.83 1.72 -5.48
C LEU A 362 15.74 2.49 -6.43
N THR A 363 16.46 1.78 -7.29
CA THR A 363 17.27 2.37 -8.36
C THR A 363 16.79 1.87 -9.72
N ILE A 364 16.48 2.81 -10.61
CA ILE A 364 16.08 2.53 -11.99
C ILE A 364 17.14 3.12 -12.93
N GLN A 365 17.96 2.24 -13.51
CA GLN A 365 19.05 2.59 -14.42
C GLN A 365 18.51 3.06 -15.79
N PRO A 366 19.36 3.67 -16.65
CA PRO A 366 18.96 4.23 -17.93
C PRO A 366 18.11 3.29 -18.79
N ALA A 367 17.08 3.85 -19.43
CA ALA A 367 16.09 3.12 -20.24
C ALA A 367 15.27 2.05 -19.50
N GLY A 368 15.49 1.84 -18.20
CA GLY A 368 14.68 0.94 -17.37
C GLY A 368 13.29 1.51 -17.06
N SER A 369 12.38 0.66 -16.59
CA SER A 369 11.08 1.10 -16.09
C SER A 369 10.51 0.30 -14.92
N LEU A 370 9.79 1.02 -14.06
CA LEU A 370 8.81 0.47 -13.13
C LEU A 370 7.42 0.77 -13.65
N ASP A 371 6.67 -0.27 -14.01
CA ASP A 371 5.32 -0.16 -14.55
C ASP A 371 4.32 -0.68 -13.51
N ILE A 372 3.39 0.16 -13.08
CA ILE A 372 2.39 -0.14 -12.05
C ILE A 372 1.04 -0.34 -12.75
N GLU A 373 0.50 -1.55 -12.65
CA GLU A 373 -0.77 -1.97 -13.25
C GLU A 373 -1.60 -2.75 -12.22
N VAL A 374 -2.23 -2.01 -11.31
CA VAL A 374 -3.02 -2.57 -10.20
C VAL A 374 -4.44 -2.03 -10.23
N ASP A 375 -5.40 -2.95 -10.16
CA ASP A 375 -6.81 -2.64 -9.96
C ASP A 375 -7.10 -2.44 -8.46
N GLY A 376 -6.92 -1.21 -7.99
CA GLY A 376 -7.11 -0.85 -6.58
C GLY A 376 -6.17 0.27 -6.14
N HIS A 377 -5.76 0.25 -4.88
CA HIS A 377 -4.84 1.23 -4.30
C HIS A 377 -3.47 0.61 -4.04
N VAL A 378 -2.42 1.32 -4.46
CA VAL A 378 -1.03 0.91 -4.23
C VAL A 378 -0.31 2.00 -3.46
N THR A 379 0.33 1.64 -2.36
CA THR A 379 1.29 2.51 -1.68
C THR A 379 2.68 1.93 -1.73
N ILE A 380 3.61 2.63 -2.37
CA ILE A 380 5.05 2.34 -2.36
C ILE A 380 5.73 3.33 -1.42
N ARG A 381 6.26 2.84 -0.31
CA ARG A 381 7.12 3.63 0.58
C ARG A 381 8.57 3.24 0.32
N VAL A 382 9.41 4.22 0.00
CA VAL A 382 10.82 4.03 -0.30
C VAL A 382 11.66 5.02 0.48
N ASP A 383 12.77 4.58 1.08
CA ASP A 383 13.68 5.52 1.73
C ASP A 383 14.49 6.32 0.71
N ASP A 384 15.16 5.62 -0.21
CA ASP A 384 16.03 6.21 -1.23
C ASP A 384 15.54 5.87 -2.65
N LEU A 385 15.06 6.88 -3.38
CA LEU A 385 14.57 6.73 -4.75
C LEU A 385 15.55 7.37 -5.75
N LYS A 386 16.04 6.57 -6.69
CA LYS A 386 16.84 7.03 -7.84
C LYS A 386 16.19 6.61 -9.14
N VAL A 387 15.84 7.58 -9.97
CA VAL A 387 15.34 7.36 -11.33
C VAL A 387 16.30 8.05 -12.28
N LEU A 388 17.08 7.25 -13.02
CA LEU A 388 18.17 7.71 -13.87
C LEU A 388 17.83 7.45 -15.34
N SER A 389 17.44 8.48 -16.10
CA SER A 389 17.11 8.45 -17.53
C SER A 389 16.13 7.33 -17.84
N SER A 390 15.14 7.19 -16.96
CA SER A 390 14.27 6.03 -16.86
C SER A 390 12.86 6.42 -16.45
N LYS A 391 11.97 5.43 -16.33
CA LYS A 391 10.52 5.68 -16.25
C LYS A 391 9.87 5.02 -15.05
N ILE A 392 8.95 5.76 -14.42
CA ILE A 392 7.91 5.16 -13.57
C ILE A 392 6.58 5.41 -14.27
N ASN A 393 5.86 4.35 -14.63
CA ASN A 393 4.61 4.43 -15.39
C ASN A 393 3.45 3.92 -14.55
N ILE A 394 2.33 4.63 -14.57
CA ILE A 394 1.06 4.12 -14.04
C ILE A 394 0.18 3.77 -15.22
N LYS A 395 -0.23 2.50 -15.28
CA LYS A 395 -1.02 1.93 -16.36
C LYS A 395 -2.30 1.40 -15.77
N ASN A 396 -3.44 1.84 -16.28
CA ASN A 396 -4.76 1.34 -15.87
C ASN A 396 -5.04 1.38 -14.34
N SER A 397 -4.27 2.16 -13.59
CA SER A 397 -4.42 2.33 -12.13
C SER A 397 -4.79 3.79 -11.85
N ASN A 398 -5.68 4.03 -10.88
CA ASN A 398 -6.18 5.38 -10.59
C ASN A 398 -5.82 5.87 -9.17
N ASN A 399 -5.17 5.04 -8.35
CA ASN A 399 -4.91 5.35 -6.96
C ASN A 399 -3.52 4.83 -6.53
N VAL A 400 -2.46 5.48 -6.99
CA VAL A 400 -1.08 5.13 -6.63
C VAL A 400 -0.49 6.22 -5.75
N THR A 401 0.05 5.83 -4.60
CA THR A 401 0.82 6.68 -3.71
C THR A 401 2.28 6.23 -3.68
N ILE A 402 3.21 7.13 -3.97
CA ILE A 402 4.66 6.91 -3.78
C ILE A 402 5.14 7.84 -2.68
N VAL A 403 5.67 7.30 -1.59
CA VAL A 403 6.24 8.06 -0.47
C VAL A 403 7.74 7.85 -0.43
N VAL A 404 8.52 8.92 -0.59
CA VAL A 404 9.98 8.93 -0.51
C VAL A 404 10.41 9.56 0.82
N ASN A 405 11.03 8.77 1.71
CA ASN A 405 11.28 9.21 3.08
C ASN A 405 12.59 9.99 3.27
N LYS A 406 13.66 9.66 2.53
CA LYS A 406 15.00 10.20 2.77
C LYS A 406 15.56 10.93 1.56
N SER A 407 15.93 10.22 0.51
CA SER A 407 16.64 10.80 -0.63
C SER A 407 15.92 10.59 -1.96
N LEU A 408 16.06 11.59 -2.83
CA LEU A 408 15.45 11.64 -4.15
C LEU A 408 16.50 12.09 -5.15
N GLU A 409 16.71 11.31 -6.19
CA GLU A 409 17.64 11.62 -7.27
C GLU A 409 16.99 11.37 -8.63
N PHE A 410 17.04 12.42 -9.44
CA PHE A 410 16.67 12.39 -10.85
C PHE A 410 17.84 12.91 -11.66
N ASN A 411 17.93 12.44 -12.91
CA ASN A 411 18.76 13.06 -13.91
C ASN A 411 17.94 13.28 -15.20
N ASN A 412 18.57 13.98 -16.15
CA ASN A 412 18.01 14.27 -17.45
C ASN A 412 17.41 13.02 -18.10
N GLU A 413 16.22 13.16 -18.70
CA GLU A 413 15.40 12.11 -19.33
C GLU A 413 14.52 11.26 -18.41
N SER A 414 14.54 11.51 -17.09
CA SER A 414 13.62 10.82 -16.18
C SER A 414 12.18 11.26 -16.39
N MET A 415 11.26 10.30 -16.49
CA MET A 415 9.83 10.54 -16.72
C MET A 415 8.97 9.80 -15.70
N ILE A 416 8.11 10.54 -15.00
CA ILE A 416 7.23 10.01 -13.97
C ILE A 416 5.78 10.19 -14.42
N ASN A 417 5.08 9.06 -14.56
CA ASN A 417 3.68 8.99 -14.96
C ASN A 417 3.37 9.74 -16.27
N ASN A 418 4.23 9.61 -17.27
CA ASN A 418 4.03 10.19 -18.60
C ASN A 418 3.69 9.07 -19.61
N PRO A 419 2.54 9.08 -20.29
CA PRO A 419 1.57 10.19 -20.47
C PRO A 419 0.36 10.17 -19.51
N GLY A 420 0.45 9.46 -18.37
CA GLY A 420 -0.66 9.35 -17.41
C GLY A 420 -1.12 10.69 -16.84
N SER A 421 -2.29 10.69 -16.20
CA SER A 421 -2.88 11.87 -15.56
C SER A 421 -2.34 12.08 -14.15
N SER A 422 -2.19 13.33 -13.71
CA SER A 422 -1.82 13.68 -12.34
C SER A 422 -2.80 13.15 -11.28
N LYS A 423 -4.04 12.82 -11.67
CA LYS A 423 -5.05 12.20 -10.81
C LYS A 423 -4.70 10.78 -10.37
N GLN A 424 -3.83 10.10 -11.11
CA GLN A 424 -3.48 8.70 -10.85
C GLN A 424 -2.37 8.55 -9.81
N LEU A 425 -1.58 9.61 -9.57
CA LEU A 425 -0.38 9.59 -8.74
C LEU A 425 -0.41 10.68 -7.67
N LEU A 426 -0.33 10.23 -6.41
CA LEU A 426 0.14 11.05 -5.30
C LEU A 426 1.61 10.75 -5.01
N PHE A 427 2.48 11.73 -5.20
CA PHE A 427 3.91 11.63 -4.91
C PHE A 427 4.24 12.43 -3.65
N VAL A 428 4.76 11.79 -2.62
CA VAL A 428 5.08 12.41 -1.33
C VAL A 428 6.58 12.33 -1.09
N TYR A 429 7.24 13.45 -0.86
CA TYR A 429 8.63 13.52 -0.45
C TYR A 429 8.73 14.11 0.96
N ARG A 430 9.45 13.41 1.86
CA ARG A 430 9.57 13.76 3.27
C ARG A 430 11.00 14.09 3.72
N GLY A 431 11.97 13.97 2.82
CA GLY A 431 13.38 14.21 3.13
C GLY A 431 13.69 15.69 3.32
N SER A 432 14.85 15.99 3.93
CA SER A 432 15.23 17.37 4.27
C SER A 432 15.58 18.23 3.05
N THR A 433 16.04 17.61 1.95
CA THR A 433 16.64 18.24 0.77
C THR A 433 15.80 17.98 -0.50
N PRO A 434 14.65 18.67 -0.68
CA PRO A 434 13.77 18.44 -1.81
C PRO A 434 14.38 18.94 -3.13
N ASN A 435 14.75 17.99 -4.00
CA ASN A 435 15.29 18.29 -5.32
C ASN A 435 14.48 17.59 -6.41
N PHE A 436 13.69 18.36 -7.14
CA PHE A 436 12.89 17.92 -8.29
C PHE A 436 13.49 18.50 -9.58
N SER A 437 14.82 18.50 -9.68
CA SER A 437 15.54 18.98 -10.85
C SER A 437 15.86 17.87 -11.85
N GLU A 438 16.14 18.26 -13.09
CA GLU A 438 16.50 17.37 -14.20
C GLU A 438 15.40 16.32 -14.54
N LEU A 439 14.15 16.55 -14.11
CA LEU A 439 12.99 15.73 -14.42
C LEU A 439 12.35 16.17 -15.75
N THR A 440 12.44 15.35 -16.79
CA THR A 440 11.83 15.73 -18.09
C THR A 440 10.33 15.96 -17.98
N TYR A 441 9.62 15.10 -17.24
CA TYR A 441 8.19 15.23 -17.04
C TYR A 441 7.72 14.48 -15.79
N MET A 442 6.80 15.08 -15.03
CA MET A 442 6.08 14.43 -13.93
C MET A 442 4.60 14.82 -13.97
N ASN A 443 3.71 13.84 -14.07
CA ASN A 443 2.26 14.04 -13.88
C ASN A 443 1.83 13.46 -12.54
N ALA A 444 1.72 14.30 -11.52
CA ALA A 444 1.38 13.88 -10.17
C ALA A 444 0.82 15.04 -9.35
N ASN A 445 -0.02 14.71 -8.37
CA ASN A 445 -0.14 15.58 -7.20
C ASN A 445 1.09 15.33 -6.31
N VAL A 446 1.77 16.39 -5.88
CA VAL A 446 3.05 16.31 -5.18
C VAL A 446 2.94 16.97 -3.81
N PHE A 447 3.32 16.25 -2.75
CA PHE A 447 3.52 16.80 -1.41
C PHE A 447 4.99 16.72 -1.03
N SER A 448 5.62 17.86 -0.81
CA SER A 448 7.00 17.93 -0.31
C SER A 448 6.97 18.54 1.09
N ILE A 449 7.13 17.70 2.12
CA ILE A 449 6.93 18.09 3.52
C ILE A 449 8.14 17.78 4.40
N ASN A 450 8.23 18.43 5.55
CA ASN A 450 9.34 18.39 6.51
C ASN A 450 10.68 18.83 5.91
N ASN A 451 10.64 19.71 4.91
CA ASN A 451 11.84 20.15 4.23
C ASN A 451 12.55 21.23 5.07
N SER A 452 13.83 21.02 5.36
CA SER A 452 14.67 22.05 5.99
C SER A 452 15.28 23.00 4.97
N ASP A 453 15.52 22.48 3.76
CA ASP A 453 16.26 23.18 2.70
C ASP A 453 15.31 23.77 1.66
N ALA A 454 15.89 24.53 0.72
CA ALA A 454 15.16 25.10 -0.39
C ALA A 454 14.72 24.02 -1.38
N LEU A 455 13.45 24.06 -1.78
CA LEU A 455 12.92 23.26 -2.88
C LEU A 455 13.44 23.81 -4.20
N THR A 456 14.16 22.97 -4.94
CA THR A 456 14.72 23.33 -6.26
C THR A 456 14.05 22.53 -7.36
N ILE A 457 13.55 23.25 -8.37
CA ILE A 457 12.91 22.71 -9.57
C ILE A 457 13.63 23.31 -10.78
N LYS A 458 14.70 22.66 -11.23
CA LYS A 458 15.51 23.11 -12.35
C LYS A 458 15.35 22.19 -13.56
N ASN A 459 15.27 22.73 -14.77
CA ASN A 459 15.20 21.96 -16.02
C ASN A 459 14.07 20.90 -16.01
N SER A 460 12.97 21.19 -15.31
CA SER A 460 11.96 20.18 -15.00
C SER A 460 10.56 20.60 -15.39
N SER A 461 9.67 19.64 -15.63
CA SER A 461 8.27 19.90 -15.97
C SER A 461 7.34 19.09 -15.06
N ILE A 462 6.50 19.76 -14.28
CA ILE A 462 5.62 19.11 -13.30
C ILE A 462 4.19 19.57 -13.55
N ASN A 463 3.25 18.63 -13.58
CA ASN A 463 1.82 18.91 -13.76
C ASN A 463 0.98 18.30 -12.64
N GLY A 464 0.02 19.07 -12.13
CA GLY A 464 -0.84 18.70 -11.01
C GLY A 464 -0.83 19.74 -9.90
N ILE A 465 -1.14 19.32 -8.67
CA ILE A 465 -1.08 20.19 -7.49
C ILE A 465 0.20 19.90 -6.73
N PHE A 466 0.99 20.92 -6.42
CA PHE A 466 2.22 20.82 -5.65
C PHE A 466 2.04 21.57 -4.33
N VAL A 467 2.10 20.88 -3.20
CA VAL A 467 2.04 21.46 -1.85
C VAL A 467 3.37 21.28 -1.14
N THR A 468 3.89 22.33 -0.49
CA THR A 468 5.13 22.22 0.29
C THR A 468 5.18 23.10 1.52
N ASP A 469 5.98 22.68 2.50
CA ASP A 469 6.37 23.46 3.68
C ASP A 469 7.76 24.10 3.58
N SER A 470 8.49 23.91 2.47
CA SER A 470 9.77 24.57 2.25
C SER A 470 9.65 26.08 2.41
N LYS A 471 10.64 26.70 3.06
CA LYS A 471 10.68 28.17 3.24
C LYS A 471 11.09 28.93 1.98
N SER A 472 11.66 28.22 1.00
CA SER A 472 12.12 28.78 -0.27
C SER A 472 11.86 27.78 -1.38
N VAL A 473 11.39 28.28 -2.53
CA VAL A 473 11.09 27.49 -3.72
C VAL A 473 11.69 28.21 -4.93
N SER A 474 12.53 27.52 -5.71
CA SER A 474 13.19 28.09 -6.88
C SER A 474 12.91 27.26 -8.14
N TYR A 475 12.34 27.92 -9.15
CA TYR A 475 12.18 27.40 -10.50
C TYR A 475 13.20 28.03 -11.45
N SER A 476 13.98 27.21 -12.17
CA SER A 476 15.10 27.69 -13.02
C SER A 476 15.46 26.74 -14.18
N GLY A 477 16.40 27.14 -15.04
CA GLY A 477 16.89 26.31 -16.16
C GLY A 477 15.99 26.23 -17.40
N GLY A 478 14.78 26.80 -17.36
CA GLY A 478 13.85 26.84 -18.48
C GLY A 478 13.18 25.49 -18.82
N ASN A 479 11.98 25.55 -19.38
CA ASN A 479 11.19 24.38 -19.79
C ASN A 479 10.23 24.71 -20.95
N ALA A 480 10.59 25.65 -21.83
CA ALA A 480 9.67 26.23 -22.83
C ALA A 480 9.01 25.21 -23.78
N SER A 481 9.63 24.06 -24.05
CA SER A 481 9.04 22.99 -24.88
C SER A 481 8.14 22.03 -24.09
N ARG A 482 8.08 22.17 -22.77
CA ARG A 482 7.43 21.29 -21.79
C ARG A 482 6.95 22.12 -20.59
N GLU A 483 6.06 23.06 -20.84
CA GLU A 483 5.57 23.96 -19.79
C GLU A 483 4.91 23.19 -18.64
N SER A 484 5.13 23.65 -17.42
CA SER A 484 4.53 23.06 -16.21
C SER A 484 3.10 23.55 -16.05
N ASN A 485 2.13 22.65 -15.88
CA ASN A 485 0.72 22.96 -15.65
C ASN A 485 0.37 22.66 -14.20
N LEU A 486 0.55 23.62 -13.29
CA LEU A 486 0.47 23.34 -11.85
C LEU A 486 -0.19 24.43 -11.01
N ILE A 487 -0.73 24.00 -9.86
CA ILE A 487 -1.03 24.89 -8.72
C ILE A 487 0.04 24.63 -7.66
N MET A 488 0.86 25.64 -7.39
CA MET A 488 1.89 25.60 -6.34
C MET A 488 1.35 26.24 -5.06
N ILE A 489 1.32 25.48 -3.97
CA ILE A 489 0.88 25.92 -2.64
C ILE A 489 2.05 25.84 -1.68
N ALA A 490 2.59 27.00 -1.31
CA ALA A 490 3.68 27.12 -0.36
C ALA A 490 3.47 28.37 0.52
N PRO A 491 2.46 28.39 1.40
CA PRO A 491 1.95 29.61 2.03
C PRO A 491 2.97 30.38 2.88
N ALA A 492 4.02 29.70 3.33
CA ALA A 492 5.13 30.28 4.09
C ALA A 492 6.39 30.56 3.26
N ALA A 493 6.41 30.21 1.97
CA ALA A 493 7.61 30.19 1.16
C ALA A 493 7.87 31.48 0.38
N ASP A 494 9.14 31.82 0.24
CA ASP A 494 9.60 32.77 -0.77
C ASP A 494 9.80 32.00 -2.09
N ILE A 495 8.92 32.23 -3.07
CA ILE A 495 8.91 31.56 -4.37
C ILE A 495 9.59 32.44 -5.41
N THR A 496 10.54 31.88 -6.15
CA THR A 496 11.19 32.53 -7.30
C THR A 496 10.97 31.71 -8.57
N LEU A 497 10.41 32.34 -9.59
CA LEU A 497 10.30 31.83 -10.95
C LEU A 497 11.28 32.60 -11.84
N GLY A 498 12.37 31.94 -12.24
CA GLY A 498 13.50 32.55 -12.92
C GLY A 498 13.89 31.90 -14.24
N GLU A 499 14.91 32.45 -14.88
CA GLU A 499 15.70 31.81 -15.94
C GLU A 499 14.88 31.20 -17.09
N GLY A 500 13.87 31.93 -17.58
CA GLY A 500 13.05 31.47 -18.69
C GLY A 500 12.18 30.25 -18.40
N TYR A 501 11.87 29.96 -17.13
CA TYR A 501 10.97 28.87 -16.76
C TYR A 501 9.49 29.30 -16.93
N TYR A 502 8.67 28.39 -17.47
CA TYR A 502 7.27 28.57 -17.86
C TYR A 502 6.34 27.75 -16.97
N ILE A 503 5.37 28.44 -16.36
CA ILE A 503 4.28 27.84 -15.60
C ILE A 503 2.94 28.33 -16.16
N ASN A 504 2.04 27.39 -16.43
CA ASN A 504 0.64 27.62 -16.67
C ASN A 504 -0.14 27.22 -15.40
N GLY A 505 -0.63 28.18 -14.63
CA GLY A 505 -1.40 27.89 -13.42
C GLY A 505 -1.29 28.98 -12.37
N THR A 506 -1.13 28.58 -11.10
CA THR A 506 -1.18 29.50 -9.96
C THR A 506 -0.02 29.27 -8.99
N LEU A 507 0.65 30.33 -8.56
CA LEU A 507 1.62 30.32 -7.48
C LEU A 507 1.05 30.97 -6.22
N ILE A 508 1.08 30.26 -5.10
CA ILE A 508 0.58 30.73 -3.80
C ILE A 508 1.72 30.69 -2.79
N GLY A 509 2.16 31.86 -2.32
CA GLY A 509 3.32 31.94 -1.43
C GLY A 509 3.42 33.20 -0.58
N ASN A 510 4.40 33.19 0.33
CA ASN A 510 4.68 34.31 1.21
C ASN A 510 5.22 35.52 0.42
N LYS A 511 6.22 35.27 -0.43
CA LYS A 511 6.71 36.22 -1.42
C LYS A 511 6.78 35.52 -2.76
N VAL A 512 6.43 36.22 -3.83
CA VAL A 512 6.53 35.67 -5.19
C VAL A 512 7.34 36.61 -6.06
N THR A 513 8.40 36.07 -6.66
CA THR A 513 9.31 36.79 -7.54
C THR A 513 9.30 36.17 -8.93
N LEU A 514 8.94 36.93 -9.96
CA LEU A 514 9.17 36.58 -11.36
C LEU A 514 10.41 37.32 -11.83
N SER A 515 11.45 36.61 -12.28
CA SER A 515 12.70 37.24 -12.72
C SER A 515 13.32 36.56 -13.94
N GLY A 516 14.32 37.20 -14.56
CA GLY A 516 15.20 36.54 -15.54
C GLY A 516 14.50 35.83 -16.70
N GLY A 517 13.39 36.38 -17.21
CA GLY A 517 12.60 35.80 -18.30
C GLY A 517 11.58 34.74 -17.88
N GLY A 518 11.43 34.44 -16.58
CA GLY A 518 10.40 33.53 -16.09
C GLY A 518 9.00 33.96 -16.52
N ASN A 519 8.17 33.01 -16.93
CA ASN A 519 6.87 33.23 -17.54
C ASN A 519 5.77 32.51 -16.75
N LEU A 520 4.77 33.25 -16.32
CA LEU A 520 3.62 32.73 -15.61
C LEU A 520 2.33 33.15 -16.30
N MET A 521 1.58 32.15 -16.79
CA MET A 521 0.27 32.33 -17.38
C MET A 521 -0.80 31.72 -16.48
N SER A 522 -1.86 32.48 -16.17
CA SER A 522 -3.00 31.92 -15.43
C SER A 522 -3.69 30.85 -16.28
N LYS A 523 -3.90 29.69 -15.67
CA LYS A 523 -4.65 28.59 -16.27
C LYS A 523 -5.42 27.86 -15.16
N ILE A 524 -6.67 27.53 -15.44
CA ILE A 524 -7.42 26.65 -14.54
C ILE A 524 -6.82 25.25 -14.66
N ILE A 525 -6.32 24.74 -13.54
CA ILE A 525 -5.84 23.37 -13.43
C ILE A 525 -6.96 22.53 -12.84
N ASP A 526 -7.23 21.40 -13.49
CA ASP A 526 -8.22 20.45 -13.01
C ASP A 526 -7.75 19.84 -11.68
N SER A 527 -8.42 20.23 -10.59
CA SER A 527 -8.21 19.68 -9.25
C SER A 527 -9.17 18.54 -8.93
N ALA A 528 -10.04 18.12 -9.86
CA ALA A 528 -10.96 17.01 -9.64
C ALA A 528 -10.16 15.71 -9.54
N GLY A 529 -10.13 15.09 -8.37
CA GLY A 529 -9.27 13.94 -8.05
C GLY A 529 -8.13 14.29 -7.09
N PHE A 530 -7.94 15.57 -6.74
CA PHE A 530 -7.24 15.95 -5.52
C PHE A 530 -8.13 15.61 -4.33
N TYR A 531 -8.10 14.36 -3.92
CA TYR A 531 -8.75 13.87 -2.72
C TYR A 531 -7.66 13.51 -1.73
N PHE A 532 -7.71 14.15 -0.57
CA PHE A 532 -6.86 13.82 0.55
C PHE A 532 -7.72 13.60 1.78
N ASP A 533 -7.64 12.37 2.30
CA ASP A 533 -8.28 11.95 3.53
C ASP A 533 -7.42 12.49 4.68
N GLY A 534 -7.76 13.69 5.20
CA GLY A 534 -7.11 14.43 6.30
C GLY A 534 -7.10 13.73 7.69
N GLY A 535 -6.85 12.43 7.73
CA GLY A 535 -6.50 11.65 8.90
C GLY A 535 -7.63 10.92 9.60
N ALA A 536 -7.82 9.65 9.25
CA ALA A 536 -7.62 8.58 10.23
C ALA A 536 -6.84 7.42 9.60
N GLU A 537 -5.79 7.01 10.32
CA GLU A 537 -5.20 5.67 10.38
C GLU A 537 -5.24 4.81 9.10
N ASN A 538 -4.15 4.79 8.35
CA ASN A 538 -3.76 3.62 7.56
C ASN A 538 -2.38 3.14 8.03
N GLU A 539 -2.29 2.80 9.32
CA GLU A 539 -1.49 1.62 9.65
C GLU A 539 -2.21 0.41 9.06
N ALA A 540 -1.52 -0.70 8.81
CA ALA A 540 -2.15 -1.96 8.44
C ALA A 540 -2.98 -2.50 9.62
N ILE A 541 -4.07 -1.81 9.95
CA ILE A 541 -5.07 -2.27 10.89
C ILE A 541 -5.95 -3.19 10.08
N ASP A 542 -5.83 -4.49 10.34
CA ASP A 542 -6.71 -5.47 9.74
C ASP A 542 -8.16 -5.07 10.03
N LEU A 543 -8.94 -4.82 8.96
CA LEU A 543 -10.36 -4.49 9.04
C LEU A 543 -11.16 -5.64 9.68
N ILE A 544 -10.56 -6.82 9.79
CA ILE A 544 -11.07 -7.98 10.49
C ILE A 544 -9.92 -8.71 11.20
N THR A 545 -10.11 -9.06 12.46
CA THR A 545 -9.15 -9.85 13.26
C THR A 545 -9.86 -11.03 13.88
N SER A 546 -9.17 -12.16 14.08
CA SER A 546 -9.78 -13.34 14.71
C SER A 546 -8.86 -14.03 15.72
N THR A 547 -9.48 -14.78 16.63
CA THR A 547 -8.79 -15.70 17.54
C THR A 547 -8.59 -17.06 16.87
N PRO A 548 -7.68 -17.91 17.40
CA PRO A 548 -7.64 -19.32 17.03
C PRO A 548 -9.00 -20.00 17.22
N ILE A 549 -9.26 -21.03 16.41
CA ILE A 549 -10.44 -21.88 16.55
C ILE A 549 -10.28 -22.72 17.82
N ILE A 550 -11.33 -22.76 18.65
CA ILE A 550 -11.36 -23.53 19.89
C ILE A 550 -12.59 -24.42 19.95
N GLU A 551 -12.46 -25.57 20.59
CA GLU A 551 -13.60 -26.40 20.96
C GLU A 551 -14.14 -25.96 22.33
N PRO A 552 -15.45 -25.70 22.48
CA PRO A 552 -16.03 -25.42 23.77
C PRO A 552 -15.95 -26.69 24.65
N ASN A 553 -15.41 -26.54 25.86
CA ASN A 553 -15.36 -27.60 26.88
C ASN A 553 -16.75 -28.10 27.28
#